data_AF-A0A060X0Y1-F1
#
_entry.id   AF-A0A060X0Y1-F1
#
_cell.length_a   1.000
_cell.length_b   1.000
_cell.length_c   1.000
_cell.angle_alpha   90.00
_cell.angle_beta   90.00
_cell.angle_gamma   90.00
#
_symmetry.space_group_name_H-M   'P 1'
#
loop_
_entity.id
_entity.type
_entity.pdbx_description
1 polymer ?
#
loop_
_entity_poly.entity_id
_entity_poly.type
_entity_poly.pdbx_seq_one_letter_code
_entity_poly.pdbx_strand_id
1 'polypeptide(L)'
;MVRSRQTRVLFLNDMERLERTLFRLEQGFELQFRLGPTLQGRHVQVHTNYPAEGEKFDRLKFWPLNWINPTGRDDDSDKYCKLDLQVAGSYQYYFCAGTEEKTGSGYIVVDPVLRVGADNHVLPLDCIAIQTYLAKCLGPLDEWQDRLRVAKETGYNMIHFTPLQKLGMSRSCYSLADQLELNPEFSTEGKNYTWMDVGNLVEKLKKEWNMVCITDVVYNHTAANSRWLCLHPECGYNLVNSPHLKPAWVLDRALWHLTCDIADGKYSGHGVPAHIENEHQLHMLRGVLWDEIYPRTKLWEFYQVNVEKAVEQFRKLLQAGGKAVRLENEDKKRLRILPDPHCRRFGNTVDMTSALETFIPNGNEPSSIQECCNWLRNRLEELNVESYKEMHYHEEQATNCIVGNVVYERLADHGPKLGPITRNHPVVCGYFTFPFEDNLTFDQEMQLMSQTDKACHFLAHNGWVMSDDPLRNFAEPGSNVYLRRELICWGDSVKLRYGEKPADCPYLWAHMKKYTEITAQHFAGVRLDNCHSTPLHVAESTLI
;
A
#
# COMPACT_ATOMS: atom_id res chain seq x y z
N MET A 1 41.85 19.19 -8.09
CA MET A 1 41.34 19.91 -9.27
C MET A 1 40.03 20.57 -8.91
N VAL A 2 39.93 21.90 -8.99
CA VAL A 2 38.64 22.59 -8.87
C VAL A 2 37.83 22.18 -10.09
N ARG A 3 36.75 21.39 -9.93
CA ARG A 3 35.83 21.08 -11.04
C ARG A 3 35.34 22.42 -11.60
N SER A 4 35.54 22.65 -12.90
CA SER A 4 34.97 23.80 -13.59
C SER A 4 33.45 23.78 -13.42
N ARG A 5 32.86 24.89 -12.97
CA ARG A 5 31.40 25.04 -12.85
C ARG A 5 30.76 24.73 -14.21
N GLN A 6 29.97 23.66 -14.27
CA GLN A 6 29.24 23.28 -15.48
C GLN A 6 27.88 23.96 -15.47
N THR A 7 27.53 24.58 -16.59
CA THR A 7 26.19 25.13 -16.82
C THR A 7 25.37 24.13 -17.64
N ARG A 8 24.13 23.86 -17.20
CA ARG A 8 23.12 23.09 -17.93
C ARG A 8 21.96 24.00 -18.26
N VAL A 9 21.43 23.87 -19.48
CA VAL A 9 20.37 24.73 -19.99
C VAL A 9 19.11 23.89 -20.17
N LEU A 10 17.99 24.37 -19.64
CA LEU A 10 16.66 23.83 -19.86
C LEU A 10 15.83 24.90 -20.57
N PHE A 11 15.40 24.62 -21.79
CA PHE A 11 14.52 25.50 -22.56
C PHE A 11 13.06 25.28 -22.15
N LEU A 12 12.35 26.37 -21.90
CA LEU A 12 10.94 26.37 -21.54
C LEU A 12 10.09 26.58 -22.79
N ASN A 13 9.19 25.64 -23.11
CA ASN A 13 8.24 25.79 -24.21
C ASN A 13 6.79 25.84 -23.72
N ASP A 14 5.95 26.55 -24.46
CA ASP A 14 4.52 26.64 -24.20
C ASP A 14 3.86 25.26 -24.19
N MET A 15 2.98 25.01 -23.22
CA MET A 15 2.30 23.74 -22.95
C MET A 15 3.22 22.51 -22.76
N GLU A 16 4.51 22.71 -22.47
CA GLU A 16 5.44 21.62 -22.23
C GLU A 16 5.22 20.98 -20.85
N ARG A 17 4.77 19.72 -20.84
CA ARG A 17 4.51 18.94 -19.62
C ARG A 17 5.55 17.85 -19.46
N LEU A 18 6.60 18.14 -18.71
CA LEU A 18 7.76 17.26 -18.51
C LEU A 18 7.69 16.47 -17.20
N GLU A 19 6.48 16.22 -16.69
CA GLU A 19 6.26 15.53 -15.42
C GLU A 19 6.76 14.08 -15.42
N ARG A 20 6.91 13.48 -16.61
CA ARG A 20 7.44 12.12 -16.81
C ARG A 20 8.87 12.11 -17.32
N THR A 21 9.50 13.27 -17.46
CA THR A 21 10.87 13.39 -17.97
C THR A 21 11.83 13.62 -16.83
N LEU A 22 12.83 12.73 -16.71
CA LEU A 22 13.83 12.81 -15.66
C LEU A 22 14.98 13.73 -16.09
N PHE A 23 15.11 14.89 -15.45
CA PHE A 23 16.27 15.78 -15.60
C PHE A 23 17.24 15.57 -14.44
N ARG A 24 18.29 14.79 -14.68
CA ARG A 24 19.32 14.46 -13.68
C ARG A 24 20.53 15.38 -13.81
N LEU A 25 20.94 15.99 -12.69
CA LEU A 25 21.98 17.01 -12.61
C LEU A 25 22.93 16.69 -11.43
N GLU A 26 24.19 17.12 -11.52
CA GLU A 26 25.14 16.93 -10.43
C GLU A 26 25.17 18.13 -9.48
N GLN A 27 25.44 17.87 -8.20
CA GLN A 27 25.77 18.93 -7.24
C GLN A 27 26.99 19.73 -7.72
N GLY A 28 26.90 21.05 -7.60
CA GLY A 28 27.86 22.03 -8.10
C GLY A 28 27.55 22.57 -9.50
N PHE A 29 26.54 22.05 -10.19
CA PHE A 29 26.13 22.57 -11.49
C PHE A 29 25.27 23.83 -11.34
N GLU A 30 25.32 24.68 -12.37
CA GLU A 30 24.38 25.77 -12.56
C GLU A 30 23.31 25.32 -13.55
N LEU A 31 22.04 25.36 -13.16
CA LEU A 31 20.91 25.15 -14.05
C LEU A 31 20.37 26.51 -14.51
N GLN A 32 20.31 26.71 -15.83
CA GLN A 32 19.72 27.88 -16.45
C GLN A 32 18.41 27.51 -17.14
N PHE A 33 17.30 28.12 -16.71
CA PHE A 33 16.06 28.12 -17.47
C PHE A 33 16.11 29.22 -18.52
N ARG A 34 15.89 28.88 -19.79
CA ARG A 34 15.85 29.83 -20.91
C ARG A 34 14.52 29.75 -21.63
N LEU A 35 14.10 30.85 -22.24
CA LEU A 35 12.89 30.83 -23.06
C LEU A 35 13.14 30.05 -24.36
N GLY A 36 12.28 29.08 -24.63
CA GLY A 36 12.17 28.46 -25.94
C GLY A 36 11.41 29.36 -26.93
N PRO A 37 11.43 29.03 -28.24
CA PRO A 37 10.85 29.86 -29.29
C PRO A 37 9.37 30.20 -29.10
N THR A 38 8.62 29.31 -28.45
CA THR A 38 7.16 29.44 -28.24
C THR A 38 6.79 30.43 -27.13
N LEU A 39 7.73 30.79 -26.27
CA LEU A 39 7.52 31.72 -25.15
C LEU A 39 8.18 33.09 -25.37
N GLN A 40 8.84 33.31 -26.51
CA GLN A 40 9.42 34.62 -26.85
C GLN A 40 8.34 35.69 -26.98
N GLY A 41 8.61 36.89 -26.46
CA GLY A 41 7.68 38.01 -26.41
C GLY A 41 6.60 37.88 -25.33
N ARG A 42 6.58 36.79 -24.55
CA ARG A 42 5.63 36.60 -23.44
C ARG A 42 6.29 36.94 -22.10
N HIS A 43 5.48 37.51 -21.20
CA HIS A 43 5.88 37.65 -19.80
C HIS A 43 5.80 36.29 -19.11
N VAL A 44 6.96 35.71 -18.77
CA VAL A 44 7.08 34.39 -18.15
C VAL A 44 7.63 34.53 -16.73
N GLN A 45 7.04 33.84 -15.76
CA GLN A 45 7.58 33.74 -14.41
C GLN A 45 7.83 32.28 -14.05
N VAL A 46 9.06 31.96 -13.65
CA VAL A 46 9.47 30.60 -13.29
C VAL A 46 9.47 30.47 -11.78
N HIS A 47 8.88 29.40 -11.26
CA HIS A 47 8.81 29.07 -9.85
C HIS A 47 9.48 27.73 -9.59
N THR A 48 10.13 27.58 -8.44
CA THR A 48 10.79 26.34 -8.02
C THR A 48 10.62 26.12 -6.53
N ASN A 49 10.62 24.87 -6.09
CA ASN A 49 10.73 24.50 -4.68
C ASN A 49 12.17 24.14 -4.27
N TYR A 50 13.15 24.29 -5.17
CA TYR A 50 14.57 24.17 -4.82
C TYR A 50 14.89 25.16 -3.68
N PRO A 51 15.50 24.74 -2.56
CA PRO A 51 15.63 25.60 -1.38
C PRO A 51 16.53 26.81 -1.65
N ALA A 52 16.14 27.96 -1.11
CA ALA A 52 17.02 29.12 -1.07
C ALA A 52 18.23 28.85 -0.17
N GLU A 53 19.32 29.59 -0.36
CA GLU A 53 20.55 29.40 0.40
C GLU A 53 20.28 29.53 1.92
N GLY A 54 20.63 28.50 2.68
CA GLY A 54 20.41 28.42 4.13
C GLY A 54 18.99 28.05 4.57
N GLU A 55 18.02 27.93 3.65
CA GLU A 55 16.68 27.46 3.98
C GLU A 55 16.58 25.93 3.95
N LYS A 56 15.71 25.38 4.82
CA LYS A 56 15.33 23.97 4.73
C LYS A 56 14.39 23.77 3.56
N PHE A 57 14.53 22.62 2.89
CA PHE A 57 13.63 22.24 1.82
C PHE A 57 12.21 22.01 2.37
N ASP A 58 11.22 22.54 1.65
CA ASP A 58 9.79 22.30 1.85
C ASP A 58 9.18 22.02 0.48
N ARG A 59 8.61 20.82 0.30
CA ARG A 59 8.03 20.35 -0.96
C ARG A 59 6.96 21.30 -1.50
N LEU A 60 6.19 21.94 -0.63
CA LEU A 60 5.02 22.77 -0.99
C LEU A 60 5.38 24.25 -1.14
N LYS A 61 6.57 24.67 -0.70
CA LYS A 61 7.01 26.07 -0.76
C LYS A 61 7.71 26.35 -2.10
N PHE A 62 7.03 27.07 -2.98
CA PHE A 62 7.60 27.56 -4.23
C PHE A 62 7.94 29.05 -4.15
N TRP A 63 8.99 29.47 -4.84
CA TRP A 63 9.39 30.87 -4.95
C TRP A 63 9.80 31.22 -6.39
N PRO A 64 9.59 32.48 -6.81
CA PRO A 64 9.88 32.92 -8.16
C PRO A 64 11.38 33.14 -8.37
N LEU A 65 11.88 32.74 -9.54
CA LEU A 65 13.23 33.03 -9.99
C LEU A 65 13.28 34.39 -10.70
N ASN A 66 14.38 35.12 -10.46
CA ASN A 66 14.66 36.37 -11.14
C ASN A 66 15.30 36.13 -12.51
N TRP A 67 14.81 36.81 -13.53
CA TRP A 67 15.43 36.85 -14.85
C TRP A 67 16.71 37.68 -14.83
N ILE A 68 17.76 37.14 -15.44
CA ILE A 68 19.06 37.79 -15.61
C ILE A 68 19.23 38.10 -17.10
N ASN A 69 19.44 39.37 -17.43
CA ASN A 69 19.74 39.85 -18.78
C ASN A 69 21.26 40.07 -18.91
N PRO A 70 22.03 39.12 -19.47
CA PRO A 70 23.49 39.22 -19.50
C PRO A 70 24.00 40.39 -20.36
N THR A 71 23.24 40.82 -21.37
CA THR A 71 23.57 41.94 -22.27
C THR A 71 23.16 43.31 -21.71
N GLY A 72 22.42 43.33 -20.59
CA GLY A 72 21.80 44.54 -20.05
C GLY A 72 20.66 45.11 -20.91
N ARG A 73 20.32 44.48 -22.03
CA ARG A 73 19.16 44.82 -22.87
C ARG A 73 17.96 44.03 -22.40
N ASP A 74 16.79 44.66 -22.42
CA ASP A 74 15.52 44.04 -22.07
C ASP A 74 14.93 43.32 -23.29
N ASP A 75 15.68 42.36 -23.82
CA ASP A 75 15.26 41.49 -24.91
C ASP A 75 15.27 40.00 -24.48
N ASP A 76 14.42 39.20 -25.13
CA ASP A 76 14.20 37.80 -24.75
C ASP A 76 15.28 36.84 -25.29
N SER A 77 16.30 37.36 -25.98
CA SER A 77 17.25 36.57 -26.76
C SER A 77 18.16 35.71 -25.88
N ASP A 78 18.67 36.30 -24.81
CA ASP A 78 19.69 35.70 -23.95
C ASP A 78 19.32 35.66 -22.46
N LYS A 79 18.09 36.05 -22.10
CA LYS A 79 17.68 36.08 -20.69
C LYS A 79 17.51 34.68 -20.12
N TYR A 80 17.90 34.51 -18.86
CA TYR A 80 17.79 33.23 -18.16
C TYR A 80 17.47 33.41 -16.68
N CYS A 81 16.77 32.43 -16.11
CA CYS A 81 16.70 32.23 -14.66
C CYS A 81 17.78 31.22 -14.27
N LYS A 82 18.43 31.39 -13.11
CA LYS A 82 19.48 30.46 -12.66
C LYS A 82 19.15 29.78 -11.34
N LEU A 83 19.67 28.56 -11.18
CA LEU A 83 19.75 27.82 -9.93
C LEU A 83 21.16 27.27 -9.74
N ASP A 84 21.75 27.56 -8.58
CA ASP A 84 23.03 27.02 -8.16
C ASP A 84 22.79 25.76 -7.31
N LEU A 85 23.03 24.58 -7.90
CA LEU A 85 22.62 23.30 -7.34
C LEU A 85 23.64 22.83 -6.30
N GLN A 86 23.39 23.12 -5.03
CA GLN A 86 24.23 22.77 -3.88
C GLN A 86 23.65 21.69 -2.99
N VAL A 87 22.35 21.38 -3.09
CA VAL A 87 21.69 20.37 -2.26
C VAL A 87 21.18 19.26 -3.16
N ALA A 88 21.48 18.02 -2.80
CA ALA A 88 20.97 16.84 -3.49
C ALA A 88 19.51 16.61 -3.12
N GLY A 89 18.71 16.12 -4.07
CA GLY A 89 17.29 15.90 -3.85
C GLY A 89 16.47 15.88 -5.13
N SER A 90 15.16 15.73 -4.97
CA SER A 90 14.19 15.83 -6.06
C SER A 90 13.38 17.10 -5.89
N TYR A 91 13.43 17.98 -6.88
CA TYR A 91 12.80 19.30 -6.88
C TYR A 91 11.86 19.43 -8.08
N GLN A 92 10.94 20.38 -7.99
CA GLN A 92 9.94 20.68 -9.00
C GLN A 92 10.05 22.15 -9.39
N TYR A 93 9.82 22.41 -10.67
CA TYR A 93 9.59 23.75 -11.18
C TYR A 93 8.30 23.81 -11.98
N TYR A 94 7.71 25.00 -12.04
CA TYR A 94 6.63 25.33 -12.97
C TYR A 94 6.80 26.76 -13.45
N PHE A 95 6.12 27.11 -14.54
CA PHE A 95 6.15 28.48 -15.04
C PHE A 95 4.78 28.93 -15.56
N CYS A 96 4.56 30.23 -15.44
CA CYS A 96 3.36 30.94 -15.86
C CYS A 96 3.72 31.78 -17.08
N ALA A 97 2.86 31.84 -18.09
CA ALA A 97 3.02 32.74 -19.23
C ALA A 97 1.77 33.61 -19.39
N GLY A 98 1.93 34.94 -19.30
CA GLY A 98 0.81 35.88 -19.39
C GLY A 98 -0.16 35.75 -18.20
N THR A 99 -1.44 35.45 -18.48
CA THR A 99 -2.51 35.31 -17.47
C THR A 99 -2.72 33.88 -16.98
N GLU A 100 -2.02 32.89 -17.52
CA GLU A 100 -2.19 31.48 -17.15
C GLU A 100 -1.26 31.11 -15.97
N GLU A 101 -1.83 30.56 -14.89
CA GLU A 101 -1.10 30.23 -13.66
C GLU A 101 -0.12 29.05 -13.79
N LYS A 102 -0.28 28.15 -14.77
CA LYS A 102 0.63 27.00 -14.94
C LYS A 102 0.66 26.51 -16.38
N THR A 103 1.48 27.18 -17.18
CA THR A 103 1.66 26.90 -18.62
C THR A 103 2.54 25.67 -18.86
N GLY A 104 3.46 25.36 -17.93
CA GLY A 104 4.26 24.12 -17.97
C GLY A 104 4.96 23.82 -16.65
N SER A 105 5.45 22.59 -16.52
CA SER A 105 6.16 22.11 -15.31
C SER A 105 7.02 20.88 -15.58
N GLY A 106 7.96 20.64 -14.67
CA GLY A 106 8.82 19.45 -14.68
C GLY A 106 9.52 19.21 -13.34
N TYR A 107 10.27 18.12 -13.28
CA TYR A 107 11.08 17.73 -12.12
C TYR A 107 12.56 17.77 -12.46
N ILE A 108 13.37 18.13 -11.47
CA ILE A 108 14.83 18.05 -11.54
C ILE A 108 15.34 17.21 -10.36
N VAL A 109 16.29 16.32 -10.64
CA VAL A 109 16.95 15.51 -9.62
C VAL A 109 18.40 15.93 -9.56
N VAL A 110 18.85 16.34 -8.37
CA VAL A 110 20.25 16.66 -8.10
C VAL A 110 20.87 15.46 -7.38
N ASP A 111 21.88 14.87 -8.01
CA ASP A 111 22.56 13.69 -7.51
C ASP A 111 23.33 13.94 -6.22
N PRO A 112 23.33 12.97 -5.28
CA PRO A 112 24.16 13.04 -4.10
C PRO A 112 25.64 12.84 -4.45
N VAL A 113 26.53 13.48 -3.69
CA VAL A 113 27.97 13.24 -3.77
C VAL A 113 28.39 12.28 -2.65
N LEU A 114 28.69 11.05 -3.02
CA LEU A 114 29.25 10.07 -2.08
C LEU A 114 30.72 10.36 -1.83
N ARG A 115 31.14 10.30 -0.56
CA ARG A 115 32.52 10.50 -0.14
C ARG A 115 33.01 9.41 0.78
N VAL A 116 34.23 8.97 0.56
CA VAL A 116 34.85 7.85 1.26
C VAL A 116 36.33 8.14 1.56
N GLY A 117 36.93 7.32 2.42
CA GLY A 117 38.33 7.43 2.80
C GLY A 117 38.63 8.52 3.82
N ALA A 118 39.81 8.43 4.43
CA ALA A 118 40.30 9.43 5.38
C ALA A 118 40.54 10.80 4.73
N ASP A 119 40.80 10.83 3.43
CA ASP A 119 40.96 12.03 2.60
C ASP A 119 39.63 12.57 2.04
N ASN A 120 38.51 11.88 2.32
CA ASN A 120 37.15 12.30 1.96
C ASN A 120 36.96 12.54 0.45
N HIS A 121 37.62 11.70 -0.37
CA HIS A 121 37.53 11.77 -1.83
C HIS A 121 36.15 11.35 -2.33
N VAL A 122 35.82 11.80 -3.54
CA VAL A 122 34.52 11.51 -4.16
C VAL A 122 34.54 10.08 -4.70
N LEU A 123 33.51 9.31 -4.35
CA LEU A 123 33.18 8.04 -4.99
C LEU A 123 32.17 8.32 -6.12
N PRO A 124 32.56 8.20 -7.41
CA PRO A 124 31.64 8.44 -8.51
C PRO A 124 30.47 7.45 -8.49
N LEU A 125 29.24 7.94 -8.71
CA LEU A 125 28.04 7.09 -8.70
C LEU A 125 28.10 5.98 -9.76
N ASP A 126 28.69 6.25 -10.92
CA ASP A 126 28.86 5.27 -12.00
C ASP A 126 29.91 4.18 -11.69
N CYS A 127 30.66 4.34 -10.60
CA CYS A 127 31.67 3.37 -10.15
C CYS A 127 31.19 2.51 -8.99
N ILE A 128 29.92 2.59 -8.57
CA ILE A 128 29.39 1.78 -7.47
C ILE A 128 29.39 0.30 -7.85
N ALA A 129 30.07 -0.51 -7.04
CA ALA A 129 30.01 -1.95 -7.03
C ALA A 129 29.53 -2.39 -5.64
N ILE A 130 28.34 -3.00 -5.59
CA ILE A 130 27.62 -3.28 -4.35
C ILE A 130 27.49 -4.77 -4.05
N GLN A 131 27.82 -5.17 -2.82
CA GLN A 131 27.61 -6.52 -2.29
C GLN A 131 26.46 -6.51 -1.27
N THR A 132 25.47 -7.37 -1.46
CA THR A 132 24.36 -7.53 -0.50
C THR A 132 24.67 -8.58 0.55
N TYR A 133 24.37 -8.28 1.81
CA TYR A 133 24.42 -9.19 2.94
C TYR A 133 23.06 -9.29 3.62
N LEU A 134 22.63 -10.54 3.87
CA LEU A 134 21.52 -10.80 4.78
C LEU A 134 22.00 -10.54 6.20
N ALA A 135 21.60 -9.41 6.80
CA ALA A 135 22.10 -8.98 8.11
C ALA A 135 21.92 -10.06 9.19
N LYS A 136 20.78 -10.78 9.18
CA LYS A 136 20.51 -11.90 10.10
C LYS A 136 21.51 -13.06 10.02
N CYS A 137 22.25 -13.19 8.92
CA CYS A 137 23.24 -14.25 8.71
C CYS A 137 24.67 -13.80 9.07
N LEU A 138 24.86 -12.54 9.47
CA LEU A 138 26.17 -12.00 9.88
C LEU A 138 26.53 -12.32 11.34
N GLY A 139 25.62 -12.91 12.12
CA GLY A 139 25.87 -13.24 13.52
C GLY A 139 26.01 -11.99 14.41
N PRO A 140 26.68 -12.11 15.56
CA PRO A 140 26.96 -10.99 16.46
C PRO A 140 27.76 -9.86 15.81
N LEU A 141 27.49 -8.60 16.18
CA LEU A 141 28.06 -7.41 15.52
C LEU A 141 29.60 -7.36 15.54
N ASP A 142 30.26 -7.90 16.57
CA ASP A 142 31.73 -7.97 16.66
C ASP A 142 32.37 -8.88 15.61
N GLU A 143 31.63 -9.85 15.07
CA GLU A 143 32.13 -10.71 14.00
C GLU A 143 31.92 -10.11 12.60
N TRP A 144 31.13 -9.04 12.48
CA TRP A 144 30.76 -8.48 11.19
C TRP A 144 31.95 -7.97 10.41
N GLN A 145 32.91 -7.32 11.08
CA GLN A 145 34.08 -6.78 10.38
C GLN A 145 34.82 -7.89 9.62
N ASP A 146 35.05 -9.05 10.21
CA ASP A 146 35.77 -10.13 9.52
C ASP A 146 34.95 -10.76 8.39
N ARG A 147 33.63 -10.89 8.57
CA ARG A 147 32.72 -11.40 7.54
C ARG A 147 32.57 -10.45 6.35
N LEU A 148 32.50 -9.14 6.61
CA LEU A 148 32.36 -8.09 5.59
C LEU A 148 33.67 -7.82 4.85
N ARG A 149 34.82 -8.19 5.43
CA ARG A 149 36.14 -8.06 4.79
C ARG A 149 36.18 -8.71 3.41
N VAL A 150 35.42 -9.79 3.21
CA VAL A 150 35.32 -10.45 1.90
C VAL A 150 34.91 -9.48 0.81
N ALA A 151 33.92 -8.60 1.04
CA ALA A 151 33.49 -7.62 0.04
C ALA A 151 34.61 -6.62 -0.30
N LYS A 152 35.37 -6.18 0.70
CA LYS A 152 36.53 -5.29 0.50
C LYS A 152 37.60 -5.96 -0.35
N GLU A 153 38.03 -7.16 0.03
CA GLU A 153 39.14 -7.86 -0.64
C GLU A 153 38.75 -8.34 -2.05
N THR A 154 37.46 -8.40 -2.36
CA THR A 154 36.94 -8.71 -3.70
C THR A 154 36.68 -7.47 -4.56
N GLY A 155 36.95 -6.26 -4.05
CA GLY A 155 36.93 -5.01 -4.81
C GLY A 155 35.58 -4.28 -4.83
N TYR A 156 34.61 -4.68 -4.01
CA TYR A 156 33.38 -3.90 -3.83
C TYR A 156 33.69 -2.59 -3.08
N ASN A 157 32.92 -1.55 -3.39
CA ASN A 157 33.02 -0.24 -2.73
C ASN A 157 31.71 0.19 -2.06
N MET A 158 30.69 -0.68 -2.08
CA MET A 158 29.45 -0.48 -1.34
C MET A 158 28.95 -1.79 -0.73
N ILE A 159 28.41 -1.71 0.49
CA ILE A 159 27.72 -2.80 1.17
C ILE A 159 26.24 -2.45 1.28
N HIS A 160 25.38 -3.38 0.88
CA HIS A 160 23.95 -3.32 1.14
C HIS A 160 23.58 -4.33 2.22
N PHE A 161 22.94 -3.86 3.27
CA PHE A 161 22.35 -4.72 4.28
C PHE A 161 20.84 -4.84 4.06
N THR A 162 20.31 -6.05 4.11
CA THR A 162 18.87 -6.23 4.38
C THR A 162 18.53 -5.61 5.74
N PRO A 163 17.24 -5.35 6.05
CA PRO A 163 16.87 -4.65 7.27
C PRO A 163 17.55 -5.20 8.54
N LEU A 164 18.04 -4.29 9.39
CA LEU A 164 18.75 -4.58 10.64
C LEU A 164 17.83 -4.53 11.86
N GLN A 165 16.56 -4.20 11.66
CA GLN A 165 15.57 -4.01 12.70
C GLN A 165 15.17 -5.34 13.34
N LYS A 166 14.51 -5.29 14.50
CA LYS A 166 13.97 -6.46 15.17
C LYS A 166 13.00 -7.23 14.27
N LEU A 167 13.26 -8.52 14.10
CA LEU A 167 12.48 -9.38 13.21
C LEU A 167 11.21 -9.92 13.88
N GLY A 168 10.22 -10.21 13.04
CA GLY A 168 8.98 -10.91 13.38
C GLY A 168 9.19 -12.40 13.65
N MET A 169 8.10 -13.07 14.01
CA MET A 169 8.11 -14.51 14.37
C MET A 169 8.62 -15.42 13.24
N SER A 170 8.40 -15.04 11.97
CA SER A 170 8.89 -15.80 10.81
C SER A 170 10.42 -15.71 10.62
N ARG A 171 11.07 -14.73 11.29
CA ARG A 171 12.48 -14.36 11.08
C ARG A 171 12.79 -13.99 9.62
N SER A 172 11.78 -13.58 8.85
CA SER A 172 11.97 -12.94 7.55
C SER A 172 12.67 -11.60 7.74
N CYS A 173 13.64 -11.27 6.87
CA CYS A 173 14.35 -9.99 6.96
C CYS A 173 13.43 -8.77 6.73
N TYR A 174 12.27 -8.97 6.10
CA TYR A 174 11.36 -7.88 5.73
C TYR A 174 10.09 -7.84 6.60
N SER A 175 9.86 -8.86 7.43
CA SER A 175 8.81 -8.85 8.45
C SER A 175 9.37 -8.30 9.75
N LEU A 176 9.28 -6.98 9.95
CA LEU A 176 9.88 -6.27 11.08
C LEU A 176 8.90 -6.16 12.25
N ALA A 177 9.24 -6.69 13.42
CA ALA A 177 8.40 -6.57 14.63
C ALA A 177 8.49 -5.20 15.30
N ASP A 178 9.63 -4.53 15.17
CA ASP A 178 9.82 -3.16 15.62
C ASP A 178 10.88 -2.48 14.76
N GLN A 179 10.45 -1.48 13.99
CA GLN A 179 11.31 -0.73 13.07
C GLN A 179 12.33 0.17 13.80
N LEU A 180 12.09 0.50 15.08
CA LEU A 180 12.93 1.41 15.86
C LEU A 180 14.01 0.65 16.64
N GLU A 181 13.78 -0.62 16.96
CA GLU A 181 14.71 -1.48 17.70
C GLU A 181 15.69 -2.18 16.75
N LEU A 182 16.99 -2.12 17.07
CA LEU A 182 18.01 -2.93 16.40
C LEU A 182 17.75 -4.42 16.71
N ASN A 183 18.00 -5.31 15.75
CA ASN A 183 17.82 -6.74 15.96
C ASN A 183 18.64 -7.24 17.17
N PRO A 184 17.99 -7.75 18.24
CA PRO A 184 18.70 -8.22 19.43
C PRO A 184 19.60 -9.43 19.15
N GLU A 185 19.37 -10.17 18.05
CA GLU A 185 20.24 -11.29 17.64
C GLU A 185 21.67 -10.86 17.26
N PHE A 186 21.92 -9.56 17.08
CA PHE A 186 23.28 -9.05 16.87
C PHE A 186 24.08 -8.93 18.17
N SER A 187 23.42 -9.03 19.33
CA SER A 187 24.03 -8.98 20.67
C SER A 187 24.39 -10.37 21.18
N THR A 188 25.35 -10.43 22.10
CA THR A 188 25.79 -11.66 22.78
C THR A 188 25.56 -11.57 24.28
N GLU A 189 25.67 -12.69 24.98
CA GLU A 189 25.53 -12.71 26.43
C GLU A 189 26.55 -11.75 27.07
N GLY A 190 26.06 -10.76 27.82
CA GLY A 190 26.88 -9.73 28.46
C GLY A 190 27.28 -8.54 27.58
N LYS A 191 26.89 -8.51 26.30
CA LYS A 191 27.20 -7.39 25.39
C LYS A 191 26.04 -7.06 24.47
N ASN A 192 25.41 -5.91 24.75
CA ASN A 192 24.31 -5.38 23.95
C ASN A 192 24.82 -4.33 22.96
N TYR A 193 24.48 -4.48 21.69
CA TYR A 193 24.76 -3.50 20.66
C TYR A 193 23.56 -2.59 20.38
N THR A 194 23.87 -1.39 19.92
CA THR A 194 22.92 -0.34 19.60
C THR A 194 23.13 0.16 18.17
N TRP A 195 22.22 0.99 17.68
CA TRP A 195 22.40 1.69 16.41
C TRP A 195 23.69 2.53 16.35
N MET A 196 24.17 3.03 17.49
CA MET A 196 25.45 3.74 17.56
C MET A 196 26.63 2.82 17.23
N ASP A 197 26.62 1.58 17.69
CA ASP A 197 27.67 0.60 17.39
C ASP A 197 27.68 0.22 15.91
N VAL A 198 26.50 0.07 15.31
CA VAL A 198 26.35 -0.12 13.85
C VAL A 198 26.89 1.10 13.10
N GLY A 199 26.52 2.32 13.52
CA GLY A 199 27.01 3.56 12.93
C GLY A 199 28.54 3.70 13.02
N ASN A 200 29.14 3.32 14.15
CA ASN A 200 30.59 3.29 14.33
C ASN A 200 31.26 2.32 13.36
N LEU A 201 30.68 1.14 13.14
CA LEU A 201 31.16 0.19 12.14
C LEU A 201 31.03 0.77 10.72
N VAL A 202 29.87 1.32 10.35
CA VAL A 202 29.66 1.91 9.02
C VAL A 202 30.66 3.04 8.74
N GLU A 203 30.88 3.94 9.70
CA GLU A 203 31.86 5.02 9.55
C GLU A 203 33.31 4.49 9.47
N LYS A 204 33.62 3.41 10.19
CA LYS A 204 34.90 2.72 10.07
C LYS A 204 35.11 2.16 8.66
N LEU A 205 34.13 1.45 8.11
CA LEU A 205 34.18 0.89 6.75
C LEU A 205 34.35 2.00 5.70
N LYS A 206 33.65 3.12 5.87
CA LYS A 206 33.76 4.30 4.99
C LYS A 206 35.14 4.92 5.01
N LYS A 207 35.73 5.13 6.20
CA LYS A 207 37.03 5.82 6.34
C LYS A 207 38.22 4.91 6.04
N GLU A 208 38.19 3.67 6.50
CA GLU A 208 39.33 2.75 6.41
C GLU A 208 39.31 1.89 5.15
N TRP A 209 38.12 1.54 4.64
CA TRP A 209 37.99 0.61 3.50
C TRP A 209 37.50 1.29 2.23
N ASN A 210 37.24 2.59 2.27
CA ASN A 210 36.63 3.35 1.18
C ASN A 210 35.25 2.79 0.76
N MET A 211 34.51 2.17 1.68
CA MET A 211 33.24 1.50 1.39
C MET A 211 32.04 2.23 1.99
N VAL A 212 31.04 2.52 1.17
CA VAL A 212 29.76 3.08 1.62
C VAL A 212 28.82 1.98 2.08
N CYS A 213 27.97 2.23 3.08
CA CYS A 213 26.92 1.29 3.47
C CYS A 213 25.53 1.89 3.24
N ILE A 214 24.62 1.07 2.71
CA ILE A 214 23.19 1.36 2.59
C ILE A 214 22.37 0.22 3.23
N THR A 215 21.11 0.46 3.56
CA THR A 215 20.20 -0.56 4.08
C THR A 215 18.82 -0.46 3.43
N ASP A 216 18.10 -1.56 3.43
CA ASP A 216 16.68 -1.55 3.07
C ASP A 216 15.84 -0.72 4.07
N VAL A 217 14.81 -0.07 3.54
CA VAL A 217 13.67 0.46 4.30
C VAL A 217 12.36 -0.18 3.83
N VAL A 218 11.50 -0.53 4.79
CA VAL A 218 10.22 -1.22 4.54
C VAL A 218 9.06 -0.36 5.03
N TYR A 219 8.30 0.21 4.09
CA TYR A 219 7.15 1.08 4.42
C TYR A 219 5.79 0.40 4.27
N ASN A 220 5.69 -0.66 3.47
CA ASN A 220 4.39 -1.23 3.09
C ASN A 220 3.78 -2.15 4.15
N HIS A 221 4.60 -2.74 5.01
CA HIS A 221 4.17 -3.74 5.98
C HIS A 221 5.04 -3.77 7.24
N THR A 222 4.52 -4.42 8.28
CA THR A 222 5.21 -4.74 9.54
C THR A 222 4.88 -6.17 9.93
N ALA A 223 5.65 -6.80 10.82
CA ALA A 223 5.35 -8.15 11.25
C ALA A 223 3.97 -8.23 11.93
N ALA A 224 3.21 -9.29 11.66
CA ALA A 224 1.89 -9.49 12.25
C ALA A 224 1.92 -9.56 13.79
N ASN A 225 3.06 -9.93 14.37
CA ASN A 225 3.28 -10.00 15.81
C ASN A 225 3.90 -8.72 16.42
N SER A 226 3.86 -7.59 15.71
CA SER A 226 4.39 -6.31 16.22
C SER A 226 3.58 -5.84 17.42
N ARG A 227 4.21 -5.70 18.60
CA ARG A 227 3.50 -5.33 19.84
C ARG A 227 2.83 -3.96 19.76
N TRP A 228 3.41 -3.03 19.01
CA TRP A 228 2.86 -1.69 18.84
C TRP A 228 1.54 -1.68 18.05
N LEU A 229 1.28 -2.68 17.20
CA LEU A 229 -0.02 -2.83 16.52
C LEU A 229 -1.16 -3.16 17.49
N CYS A 230 -0.86 -3.79 18.65
CA CYS A 230 -1.87 -4.00 19.68
C CYS A 230 -2.29 -2.68 20.35
N LEU A 231 -1.40 -1.69 20.38
CA LEU A 231 -1.69 -0.35 20.93
C LEU A 231 -2.28 0.58 19.87
N HIS A 232 -1.87 0.39 18.61
CA HIS A 232 -2.23 1.21 17.47
C HIS A 232 -2.82 0.38 16.30
N PRO A 233 -3.94 -0.32 16.51
CA PRO A 233 -4.56 -1.16 15.47
C PRO A 233 -5.04 -0.37 14.24
N GLU A 234 -5.22 0.95 14.38
CA GLU A 234 -5.58 1.85 13.28
C GLU A 234 -4.50 1.98 12.19
N CYS A 235 -3.28 1.53 12.48
CA CYS A 235 -2.13 1.54 11.57
C CYS A 235 -2.17 0.45 10.51
N GLY A 236 -3.01 -0.57 10.66
CA GLY A 236 -3.30 -1.54 9.61
C GLY A 236 -4.70 -1.36 9.04
N TYR A 237 -4.97 -2.03 7.92
CA TYR A 237 -6.33 -2.18 7.40
C TYR A 237 -7.07 -3.18 8.30
N ASN A 238 -8.11 -2.73 9.02
CA ASN A 238 -8.91 -3.56 9.93
C ASN A 238 -10.40 -3.42 9.66
N LEU A 239 -11.23 -4.22 10.33
CA LEU A 239 -12.68 -4.26 10.05
C LEU A 239 -13.45 -3.02 10.55
N VAL A 240 -12.80 -2.11 11.27
CA VAL A 240 -13.39 -0.84 11.74
C VAL A 240 -13.09 0.28 10.77
N ASN A 241 -11.81 0.47 10.39
CA ASN A 241 -11.38 1.51 9.46
C ASN A 241 -11.52 1.13 7.98
N SER A 242 -11.64 -0.17 7.69
CA SER A 242 -11.74 -0.76 6.35
C SER A 242 -12.89 -1.78 6.30
N PRO A 243 -14.14 -1.36 6.57
CA PRO A 243 -15.27 -2.27 6.75
C PRO A 243 -15.61 -3.10 5.50
N HIS A 244 -15.23 -2.64 4.30
CA HIS A 244 -15.36 -3.41 3.06
C HIS A 244 -14.60 -4.74 3.07
N LEU A 245 -13.65 -4.93 3.99
CA LEU A 245 -12.91 -6.18 4.16
C LEU A 245 -13.64 -7.24 5.00
N LYS A 246 -14.78 -6.91 5.63
CA LYS A 246 -15.55 -7.86 6.45
C LYS A 246 -15.93 -9.15 5.73
N PRO A 247 -16.47 -9.13 4.49
CA PRO A 247 -16.79 -10.36 3.77
C PRO A 247 -15.56 -11.25 3.55
N ALA A 248 -14.40 -10.64 3.24
CA ALA A 248 -13.15 -11.36 3.07
C ALA A 248 -12.66 -11.99 4.37
N TRP A 249 -12.76 -11.27 5.50
CA TRP A 249 -12.41 -11.82 6.81
C TRP A 249 -13.31 -12.98 7.22
N VAL A 250 -14.62 -12.90 6.96
CA VAL A 250 -15.57 -14.00 7.23
C VAL A 250 -15.17 -15.26 6.46
N LEU A 251 -14.83 -15.11 5.17
CA LEU A 251 -14.32 -16.23 4.38
C LEU A 251 -12.98 -16.75 4.92
N ASP A 252 -12.12 -15.88 5.45
CA ASP A 252 -10.78 -16.25 5.93
C ASP A 252 -10.88 -17.16 7.15
N ARG A 253 -11.75 -16.79 8.07
CA ARG A 253 -12.09 -17.61 9.23
C ARG A 253 -12.75 -18.92 8.83
N ALA A 254 -13.67 -18.92 7.87
CA ALA A 254 -14.30 -20.15 7.41
C ALA A 254 -13.27 -21.14 6.82
N LEU A 255 -12.28 -20.64 6.08
CA LEU A 255 -11.18 -21.45 5.53
C LEU A 255 -10.21 -21.95 6.61
N TRP A 256 -10.01 -21.20 7.68
CA TRP A 256 -9.27 -21.68 8.86
C TRP A 256 -10.00 -22.83 9.56
N HIS A 257 -11.30 -22.70 9.78
CA HIS A 257 -12.12 -23.78 10.34
C HIS A 257 -12.10 -25.03 9.43
N LEU A 258 -12.22 -24.85 8.11
CA LEU A 258 -12.05 -25.93 7.14
C LEU A 258 -10.67 -26.60 7.25
N THR A 259 -9.61 -25.80 7.39
CA THR A 259 -8.24 -26.32 7.59
C THR A 259 -8.16 -27.21 8.83
N CYS A 260 -8.69 -26.75 9.97
CA CYS A 260 -8.72 -27.52 11.20
C CYS A 260 -9.50 -28.83 11.02
N ASP A 261 -10.66 -28.77 10.38
CA ASP A 261 -11.52 -29.94 10.17
C ASP A 261 -10.88 -30.98 9.22
N ILE A 262 -10.21 -30.54 8.17
CA ILE A 262 -9.43 -31.42 7.28
C ILE A 262 -8.24 -32.03 8.02
N ALA A 263 -7.49 -31.23 8.78
CA ALA A 263 -6.34 -31.69 9.55
C ALA A 263 -6.73 -32.72 10.62
N ASP A 264 -7.92 -32.57 11.21
CA ASP A 264 -8.48 -33.52 12.19
C ASP A 264 -9.16 -34.73 11.51
N GLY A 265 -9.14 -34.79 10.18
CA GLY A 265 -9.62 -35.93 9.39
C GLY A 265 -11.12 -35.99 9.17
N LYS A 266 -11.90 -34.96 9.53
CA LYS A 266 -13.36 -34.95 9.43
C LYS A 266 -13.88 -35.11 8.00
N TYR A 267 -13.12 -34.60 7.02
CA TYR A 267 -13.46 -34.68 5.60
C TYR A 267 -12.89 -35.91 4.87
N SER A 268 -12.18 -36.81 5.56
CA SER A 268 -11.58 -37.99 4.92
C SER A 268 -12.63 -38.90 4.27
N GLY A 269 -13.78 -39.08 4.93
CA GLY A 269 -14.91 -39.86 4.40
C GLY A 269 -15.62 -39.20 3.21
N HIS A 270 -15.43 -37.90 3.01
CA HIS A 270 -15.95 -37.10 1.90
C HIS A 270 -14.93 -36.95 0.76
N GLY A 271 -13.81 -37.69 0.80
CA GLY A 271 -12.78 -37.68 -0.25
C GLY A 271 -11.80 -36.50 -0.16
N VAL A 272 -11.76 -35.76 0.95
CA VAL A 272 -10.77 -34.69 1.20
C VAL A 272 -9.93 -35.05 2.42
N PRO A 273 -8.95 -35.97 2.29
CA PRO A 273 -8.00 -36.25 3.36
C PRO A 273 -7.03 -35.08 3.55
N ALA A 274 -6.32 -35.06 4.69
CA ALA A 274 -5.28 -34.06 4.94
C ALA A 274 -4.16 -34.09 3.90
N HIS A 275 -3.81 -35.28 3.38
CA HIS A 275 -2.80 -35.43 2.33
C HIS A 275 -3.47 -35.43 0.96
N ILE A 276 -3.37 -34.30 0.25
CA ILE A 276 -3.90 -34.13 -1.11
C ILE A 276 -2.82 -34.56 -2.11
N GLU A 277 -3.13 -35.55 -2.94
CA GLU A 277 -2.20 -36.23 -3.85
C GLU A 277 -2.69 -36.25 -5.31
N ASN A 278 -3.97 -35.94 -5.57
CA ASN A 278 -4.54 -36.08 -6.92
C ASN A 278 -5.68 -35.10 -7.20
N GLU A 279 -6.04 -35.00 -8.48
CA GLU A 279 -7.10 -34.11 -8.98
C GLU A 279 -8.50 -34.45 -8.44
N HIS A 280 -8.78 -35.72 -8.15
CA HIS A 280 -10.07 -36.12 -7.60
C HIS A 280 -10.29 -35.51 -6.22
N GLN A 281 -9.28 -35.56 -5.34
CA GLN A 281 -9.35 -34.94 -4.01
C GLN A 281 -9.48 -33.41 -4.09
N LEU A 282 -8.84 -32.77 -5.09
CA LEU A 282 -9.03 -31.33 -5.36
C LEU A 282 -10.46 -31.01 -5.82
N HIS A 283 -11.05 -31.87 -6.65
CA HIS A 283 -12.45 -31.73 -7.05
C HIS A 283 -13.39 -31.87 -5.84
N MET A 284 -13.12 -32.80 -4.94
CA MET A 284 -13.88 -32.93 -3.69
C MET A 284 -13.71 -31.72 -2.78
N LEU A 285 -12.50 -31.15 -2.67
CA LEU A 285 -12.26 -29.90 -1.94
C LEU A 285 -13.07 -28.74 -2.52
N ARG A 286 -13.13 -28.64 -3.85
CA ARG A 286 -14.00 -27.67 -4.54
C ARG A 286 -15.47 -27.87 -4.18
N GLY A 287 -15.94 -29.12 -4.13
CA GLY A 287 -17.30 -29.45 -3.68
C GLY A 287 -17.57 -28.95 -2.26
N VAL A 288 -16.67 -29.21 -1.31
CA VAL A 288 -16.80 -28.74 0.09
C VAL A 288 -16.91 -27.21 0.18
N LEU A 289 -16.14 -26.47 -0.63
CA LEU A 289 -16.23 -25.01 -0.67
C LEU A 289 -17.64 -24.54 -1.09
N TRP A 290 -18.20 -25.15 -2.13
CA TRP A 290 -19.51 -24.80 -2.68
C TRP A 290 -20.70 -25.27 -1.85
N ASP A 291 -20.63 -26.49 -1.34
CA ASP A 291 -21.77 -27.14 -0.69
C ASP A 291 -21.86 -26.79 0.80
N GLU A 292 -20.73 -26.44 1.44
CA GLU A 292 -20.67 -26.20 2.88
C GLU A 292 -20.18 -24.80 3.25
N ILE A 293 -19.07 -24.32 2.66
CA ILE A 293 -18.42 -23.08 3.10
C ILE A 293 -19.18 -21.83 2.65
N TYR A 294 -19.46 -21.66 1.35
CA TYR A 294 -20.18 -20.48 0.85
C TYR A 294 -21.62 -20.37 1.42
N PRO A 295 -22.42 -21.46 1.49
CA PRO A 295 -23.75 -21.41 2.10
C PRO A 295 -23.72 -21.04 3.60
N ARG A 296 -22.69 -21.48 4.33
CA ARG A 296 -22.50 -21.16 5.75
C ARG A 296 -22.10 -19.70 5.96
N THR A 297 -21.21 -19.18 5.13
CA THR A 297 -20.69 -17.80 5.27
C THR A 297 -21.67 -16.73 4.83
N LYS A 298 -22.60 -17.06 3.92
CA LYS A 298 -23.65 -16.15 3.43
C LYS A 298 -23.11 -14.79 2.98
N LEU A 299 -22.04 -14.78 2.19
CA LEU A 299 -21.30 -13.56 1.86
C LEU A 299 -22.16 -12.54 1.08
N TRP A 300 -23.13 -13.02 0.30
CA TRP A 300 -24.06 -12.18 -0.47
C TRP A 300 -24.89 -11.24 0.42
N GLU A 301 -25.13 -11.58 1.69
CA GLU A 301 -25.92 -10.74 2.59
C GLU A 301 -25.25 -9.37 2.80
N PHE A 302 -23.92 -9.28 2.73
CA PHE A 302 -23.20 -8.00 2.84
C PHE A 302 -23.46 -7.04 1.68
N TYR A 303 -24.03 -7.53 0.58
CA TYR A 303 -24.25 -6.77 -0.65
C TYR A 303 -25.73 -6.52 -0.95
N GLN A 304 -26.63 -7.07 -0.13
CA GLN A 304 -28.08 -7.01 -0.34
C GLN A 304 -28.76 -5.94 0.52
N VAL A 305 -29.94 -5.52 0.07
CA VAL A 305 -30.84 -4.61 0.79
C VAL A 305 -31.82 -5.42 1.63
N ASN A 306 -32.11 -4.96 2.85
CA ASN A 306 -33.24 -5.48 3.62
C ASN A 306 -34.56 -5.01 2.97
N VAL A 307 -35.18 -5.89 2.19
CA VAL A 307 -36.39 -5.60 1.40
C VAL A 307 -37.53 -5.10 2.27
N GLU A 308 -37.85 -5.81 3.35
CA GLU A 308 -38.98 -5.45 4.22
C GLU A 308 -38.77 -4.08 4.89
N LYS A 309 -37.56 -3.81 5.38
CA LYS A 309 -37.23 -2.51 5.97
C LYS A 309 -37.32 -1.38 4.95
N ALA A 310 -36.82 -1.59 3.74
CA ALA A 310 -36.85 -0.60 2.66
C ALA A 310 -38.29 -0.32 2.19
N VAL A 311 -39.11 -1.35 2.00
CA VAL A 311 -40.52 -1.24 1.63
C VAL A 311 -41.33 -0.53 2.71
N GLU A 312 -41.07 -0.81 3.98
CA GLU A 312 -41.75 -0.14 5.10
C GLU A 312 -41.35 1.34 5.20
N GLN A 313 -40.07 1.67 4.98
CA GLN A 313 -39.62 3.06 4.88
C GLN A 313 -40.33 3.79 3.74
N PHE A 314 -40.40 3.15 2.57
CA PHE A 314 -41.09 3.69 1.40
C PHE A 314 -42.59 3.91 1.65
N ARG A 315 -43.26 2.94 2.28
CA ARG A 315 -44.68 3.04 2.66
C ARG A 315 -44.94 4.27 3.53
N LYS A 316 -44.11 4.48 4.56
CA LYS A 316 -44.22 5.65 5.46
C LYS A 316 -44.05 6.97 4.72
N LEU A 317 -43.12 7.04 3.76
CA LEU A 317 -42.91 8.24 2.95
C LEU A 317 -44.12 8.56 2.05
N LEU A 318 -44.72 7.53 1.43
CA LEU A 318 -45.95 7.71 0.65
C LEU A 318 -47.12 8.18 1.52
N GLN A 319 -47.30 7.60 2.71
CA GLN A 319 -48.35 8.00 3.66
C GLN A 319 -48.17 9.43 4.20
N ALA A 320 -46.92 9.89 4.34
CA ALA A 320 -46.60 11.25 4.76
C ALA A 320 -46.78 12.30 3.64
N GLY A 321 -47.25 11.89 2.45
CA GLY A 321 -47.41 12.78 1.30
C GLY A 321 -46.09 13.17 0.63
N GLY A 322 -45.05 12.33 0.75
CA GLY A 322 -43.78 12.51 0.05
C GLY A 322 -44.00 12.68 -1.45
N LYS A 323 -43.59 13.82 -2.00
CA LYS A 323 -43.68 14.09 -3.45
C LYS A 323 -42.35 13.79 -4.11
N ALA A 324 -42.41 13.14 -5.28
CA ALA A 324 -41.30 13.00 -6.21
C ALA A 324 -40.70 14.39 -6.56
N VAL A 325 -39.38 14.56 -6.43
CA VAL A 325 -38.68 15.80 -6.79
C VAL A 325 -38.00 15.58 -8.14
N ARG A 326 -38.72 15.79 -9.26
CA ARG A 326 -38.26 15.48 -10.64
C ARG A 326 -36.75 15.64 -10.83
N LEU A 327 -36.03 14.52 -10.86
CA LEU A 327 -34.61 14.51 -11.17
C LEU A 327 -34.44 14.73 -12.69
N GLU A 328 -33.71 15.79 -13.07
CA GLU A 328 -33.50 16.19 -14.47
C GLU A 328 -32.68 15.18 -15.31
N ASN A 329 -32.00 14.23 -14.66
CA ASN A 329 -31.12 13.24 -15.31
C ASN A 329 -31.76 11.85 -15.42
N GLU A 330 -31.85 11.32 -16.64
CA GLU A 330 -32.30 9.95 -16.96
C GLU A 330 -31.53 8.85 -16.18
N ASP A 331 -30.21 9.02 -15.98
CA ASP A 331 -29.39 8.06 -15.23
C ASP A 331 -29.72 7.98 -13.73
N LYS A 332 -30.28 9.05 -13.16
CA LYS A 332 -30.74 9.12 -11.75
C LYS A 332 -32.12 8.50 -11.53
N LYS A 333 -32.83 8.14 -12.61
CA LYS A 333 -34.16 7.51 -12.54
C LYS A 333 -34.10 6.01 -12.25
N ARG A 334 -32.96 5.34 -12.49
CA ARG A 334 -32.82 3.90 -12.20
C ARG A 334 -32.50 3.70 -10.73
N LEU A 335 -33.37 2.99 -10.01
CA LEU A 335 -33.12 2.55 -8.63
C LEU A 335 -31.85 1.68 -8.59
N ARG A 336 -30.86 2.08 -7.79
CA ARG A 336 -29.59 1.36 -7.59
C ARG A 336 -29.36 1.09 -6.11
N ILE A 337 -28.64 0.01 -5.84
CA ILE A 337 -28.16 -0.32 -4.49
C ILE A 337 -27.05 0.67 -4.12
N LEU A 338 -27.16 1.25 -2.93
CA LEU A 338 -26.16 2.07 -2.28
C LEU A 338 -25.44 1.23 -1.21
N PRO A 339 -24.11 1.05 -1.32
CA PRO A 339 -23.33 0.28 -0.35
C PRO A 339 -23.44 0.83 1.08
N ASP A 340 -23.52 -0.06 2.07
CA ASP A 340 -23.43 0.30 3.50
C ASP A 340 -22.00 0.71 3.85
N PRO A 341 -21.75 1.94 4.34
CA PRO A 341 -20.41 2.36 4.75
C PRO A 341 -19.81 1.47 5.84
N HIS A 342 -20.63 0.75 6.61
CA HIS A 342 -20.18 -0.19 7.64
C HIS A 342 -20.17 -1.65 7.20
N CYS A 343 -20.53 -1.94 5.95
CA CYS A 343 -20.59 -3.27 5.35
C CYS A 343 -21.25 -4.30 6.29
N ARG A 344 -22.50 -4.03 6.70
CA ARG A 344 -23.31 -4.95 7.51
C ARG A 344 -24.14 -5.86 6.60
N ARG A 345 -24.48 -7.05 7.09
CA ARG A 345 -25.45 -7.94 6.44
C ARG A 345 -26.79 -7.24 6.28
N PHE A 346 -27.34 -7.30 5.08
CA PHE A 346 -28.52 -6.58 4.61
C PHE A 346 -28.47 -5.06 4.89
N GLY A 347 -27.27 -4.51 4.96
CA GLY A 347 -27.01 -3.12 5.31
C GLY A 347 -27.16 -2.16 4.14
N ASN A 348 -27.03 -2.66 2.91
CA ASN A 348 -27.14 -1.81 1.72
C ASN A 348 -28.55 -1.20 1.64
N THR A 349 -28.64 -0.04 1.01
CA THR A 349 -29.88 0.74 0.92
C THR A 349 -30.17 1.12 -0.53
N VAL A 350 -31.27 1.83 -0.77
CA VAL A 350 -31.59 2.44 -2.06
C VAL A 350 -31.96 3.90 -1.84
N ASP A 351 -31.77 4.74 -2.86
CA ASP A 351 -32.25 6.12 -2.81
C ASP A 351 -33.79 6.14 -2.84
N MET A 352 -34.38 6.55 -1.73
CA MET A 352 -35.84 6.65 -1.58
C MET A 352 -36.43 7.74 -2.48
N THR A 353 -35.64 8.74 -2.87
CA THR A 353 -36.08 9.79 -3.82
C THR A 353 -36.33 9.18 -5.19
N SER A 354 -35.36 8.42 -5.71
CA SER A 354 -35.50 7.65 -6.95
C SER A 354 -36.65 6.64 -6.87
N ALA A 355 -36.84 5.98 -5.71
CA ALA A 355 -37.96 5.05 -5.52
C ALA A 355 -39.32 5.76 -5.64
N LEU A 356 -39.50 6.93 -5.00
CA LEU A 356 -40.73 7.71 -5.05
C LEU A 356 -41.04 8.28 -6.45
N GLU A 357 -40.01 8.55 -7.25
CA GLU A 357 -40.17 8.95 -8.65
C GLU A 357 -40.55 7.79 -9.57
N THR A 358 -40.06 6.59 -9.27
CA THR A 358 -40.25 5.42 -10.12
C THR A 358 -41.59 4.74 -9.86
N PHE A 359 -42.01 4.64 -8.59
CA PHE A 359 -43.19 3.91 -8.17
C PHE A 359 -44.27 4.87 -7.63
N ILE A 360 -44.95 5.56 -8.54
CA ILE A 360 -45.96 6.58 -8.22
C ILE A 360 -47.34 5.91 -8.06
N PRO A 361 -48.06 6.16 -6.95
CA PRO A 361 -49.40 5.61 -6.78
C PRO A 361 -50.42 6.33 -7.67
N ASN A 362 -51.30 5.55 -8.31
CA ASN A 362 -52.39 6.05 -9.18
C ASN A 362 -53.58 6.64 -8.39
N GLY A 363 -53.36 7.09 -7.16
CA GLY A 363 -54.37 7.58 -6.23
C GLY A 363 -53.87 7.57 -4.78
N ASN A 364 -54.60 8.22 -3.87
CA ASN A 364 -54.26 8.24 -2.43
C ASN A 364 -54.93 7.10 -1.64
N GLU A 365 -55.52 6.12 -2.33
CA GLU A 365 -56.18 5.00 -1.66
C GLU A 365 -55.14 4.05 -1.06
N PRO A 366 -55.45 3.40 0.09
CA PRO A 366 -54.55 2.42 0.70
C PRO A 366 -54.14 1.28 -0.25
N SER A 367 -55.03 0.91 -1.18
CA SER A 367 -54.81 -0.07 -2.24
C SER A 367 -53.70 0.36 -3.20
N SER A 368 -53.71 1.62 -3.66
CA SER A 368 -52.71 2.19 -4.57
C SER A 368 -51.33 2.26 -3.92
N ILE A 369 -51.25 2.60 -2.63
CA ILE A 369 -49.98 2.60 -1.87
C ILE A 369 -49.43 1.17 -1.78
N GLN A 370 -50.29 0.20 -1.48
CA GLN A 370 -49.88 -1.20 -1.35
C GLN A 370 -49.36 -1.78 -2.67
N GLU A 371 -49.95 -1.40 -3.80
CA GLU A 371 -49.49 -1.79 -5.13
C GLU A 371 -48.08 -1.27 -5.42
N CYS A 372 -47.80 0.01 -5.14
CA CYS A 372 -46.45 0.58 -5.28
C CYS A 372 -45.42 -0.08 -4.35
N CYS A 373 -45.81 -0.39 -3.11
CA CYS A 373 -44.96 -1.15 -2.19
C CYS A 373 -44.61 -2.54 -2.76
N ASN A 374 -45.55 -3.21 -3.43
CA ASN A 374 -45.30 -4.50 -4.06
C ASN A 374 -44.37 -4.37 -5.29
N TRP A 375 -44.54 -3.33 -6.11
CA TRP A 375 -43.62 -3.08 -7.22
C TRP A 375 -42.19 -2.79 -6.75
N LEU A 376 -42.03 -1.96 -5.71
CA LEU A 376 -40.72 -1.73 -5.10
C LEU A 376 -40.15 -3.03 -4.51
N ARG A 377 -40.95 -3.84 -3.80
CA ARG A 377 -40.52 -5.14 -3.27
C ARG A 377 -39.94 -6.01 -4.38
N ASN A 378 -40.69 -6.23 -5.47
CA ASN A 378 -40.25 -7.05 -6.59
C ASN A 378 -38.94 -6.52 -7.19
N ARG A 379 -38.82 -5.19 -7.35
CA ARG A 379 -37.57 -4.60 -7.89
C ARG A 379 -36.39 -4.76 -6.95
N LEU A 380 -36.59 -4.64 -5.63
CA LEU A 380 -35.53 -4.87 -4.64
C LEU A 380 -35.11 -6.34 -4.59
N GLU A 381 -36.05 -7.26 -4.73
CA GLU A 381 -35.77 -8.70 -4.84
C GLU A 381 -34.95 -9.01 -6.11
N GLU A 382 -35.29 -8.41 -7.26
CA GLU A 382 -34.49 -8.52 -8.49
C GLU A 382 -33.06 -8.01 -8.28
N LEU A 383 -32.89 -6.81 -7.68
CA LEU A 383 -31.58 -6.24 -7.39
C LEU A 383 -30.77 -7.13 -6.41
N ASN A 384 -31.42 -7.70 -5.41
CA ASN A 384 -30.78 -8.65 -4.49
C ASN A 384 -30.35 -9.94 -5.21
N VAL A 385 -31.12 -10.43 -6.19
CA VAL A 385 -30.74 -11.57 -7.04
C VAL A 385 -29.54 -11.21 -7.93
N GLU A 386 -29.47 -9.99 -8.47
CA GLU A 386 -28.31 -9.50 -9.21
C GLU A 386 -27.05 -9.50 -8.33
N SER A 387 -27.11 -8.94 -7.12
CA SER A 387 -25.99 -8.97 -6.16
C SER A 387 -25.60 -10.39 -5.73
N TYR A 388 -26.56 -11.31 -5.60
CA TYR A 388 -26.28 -12.71 -5.32
C TYR A 388 -25.48 -13.38 -6.45
N LYS A 389 -25.86 -13.13 -7.71
CA LYS A 389 -25.12 -13.64 -8.88
C LYS A 389 -23.71 -13.07 -8.96
N GLU A 390 -23.52 -11.78 -8.65
CA GLU A 390 -22.20 -11.16 -8.59
C GLU A 390 -21.32 -11.77 -7.51
N MET A 391 -21.87 -12.02 -6.31
CA MET A 391 -21.15 -12.72 -5.25
C MET A 391 -20.74 -14.13 -5.68
N HIS A 392 -21.63 -14.89 -6.33
CA HIS A 392 -21.32 -16.22 -6.84
C HIS A 392 -20.13 -16.21 -7.82
N TYR A 393 -20.01 -15.16 -8.64
CA TYR A 393 -18.83 -14.96 -9.50
C TYR A 393 -17.56 -14.72 -8.66
N HIS A 394 -17.63 -13.94 -7.58
CA HIS A 394 -16.49 -13.74 -6.68
C HIS A 394 -16.09 -15.02 -5.93
N GLU A 395 -17.06 -15.81 -5.49
CA GLU A 395 -16.86 -17.12 -4.86
C GLU A 395 -16.21 -18.13 -5.82
N GLU A 396 -16.57 -18.09 -7.11
CA GLU A 396 -15.89 -18.87 -8.15
C GLU A 396 -14.42 -18.47 -8.31
N GLN A 397 -14.11 -17.17 -8.34
CA GLN A 397 -12.72 -16.70 -8.39
C GLN A 397 -11.95 -17.11 -7.13
N ALA A 398 -12.56 -16.94 -5.94
CA ALA A 398 -11.99 -17.39 -4.68
C ALA A 398 -11.67 -18.89 -4.70
N THR A 399 -12.61 -19.71 -5.17
CA THR A 399 -12.40 -21.15 -5.31
C THR A 399 -11.22 -21.48 -6.21
N ASN A 400 -11.11 -20.81 -7.36
CA ASN A 400 -10.02 -21.05 -8.31
C ASN A 400 -8.66 -20.67 -7.71
N CYS A 401 -8.58 -19.55 -6.99
CA CYS A 401 -7.37 -19.14 -6.30
C CYS A 401 -7.00 -20.09 -5.14
N ILE A 402 -7.98 -20.52 -4.33
CA ILE A 402 -7.77 -21.48 -3.23
C ILE A 402 -7.23 -22.81 -3.78
N VAL A 403 -7.92 -23.39 -4.76
CA VAL A 403 -7.50 -24.66 -5.38
C VAL A 403 -6.15 -24.51 -6.09
N GLY A 404 -5.93 -23.40 -6.79
CA GLY A 404 -4.66 -23.10 -7.44
C GLY A 404 -3.49 -23.00 -6.46
N ASN A 405 -3.71 -22.41 -5.28
CA ASN A 405 -2.72 -22.37 -4.21
C ASN A 405 -2.42 -23.78 -3.67
N VAL A 406 -3.45 -24.60 -3.39
CA VAL A 406 -3.28 -26.00 -2.96
C VAL A 406 -2.50 -26.81 -4.00
N VAL A 407 -2.81 -26.64 -5.29
CA VAL A 407 -2.07 -27.26 -6.40
C VAL A 407 -0.60 -26.85 -6.36
N TYR A 408 -0.30 -25.55 -6.29
CA TYR A 408 1.07 -25.06 -6.25
C TYR A 408 1.83 -25.59 -5.03
N GLU A 409 1.26 -25.50 -3.84
CA GLU A 409 1.96 -25.83 -2.59
C GLU A 409 2.20 -27.33 -2.39
N ARG A 410 1.35 -28.19 -2.97
CA ARG A 410 1.34 -29.63 -2.66
C ARG A 410 1.59 -30.52 -3.88
N LEU A 411 1.02 -30.19 -5.04
CA LEU A 411 1.05 -31.06 -6.21
C LEU A 411 2.06 -30.64 -7.26
N ALA A 412 2.22 -29.34 -7.52
CA ALA A 412 3.08 -28.84 -8.60
C ALA A 412 4.55 -29.19 -8.37
N ASP A 413 5.26 -29.64 -9.40
CA ASP A 413 6.67 -30.06 -9.30
C ASP A 413 7.63 -28.92 -8.96
N HIS A 414 7.29 -27.71 -9.39
CA HIS A 414 8.02 -26.48 -9.08
C HIS A 414 7.53 -25.81 -7.78
N GLY A 415 6.63 -26.48 -7.05
CA GLY A 415 6.08 -26.03 -5.79
C GLY A 415 6.92 -26.45 -4.57
N PRO A 416 6.62 -25.90 -3.38
CA PRO A 416 7.35 -26.22 -2.14
C PRO A 416 7.11 -27.63 -1.58
N LYS A 417 6.10 -28.36 -2.07
CA LYS A 417 5.72 -29.73 -1.62
C LYS A 417 5.54 -29.80 -0.09
N LEU A 418 4.69 -28.94 0.46
CA LEU A 418 4.49 -28.79 1.93
C LEU A 418 3.88 -30.02 2.63
N GLY A 419 3.45 -31.04 1.87
CA GLY A 419 2.86 -32.26 2.41
C GLY A 419 1.41 -32.06 2.88
N PRO A 420 0.98 -32.72 3.98
CA PRO A 420 -0.41 -32.69 4.41
C PRO A 420 -0.86 -31.32 4.92
N ILE A 421 -2.15 -31.03 4.76
CA ILE A 421 -2.83 -29.89 5.38
C ILE A 421 -2.76 -30.04 6.90
N THR A 422 -2.20 -29.01 7.54
CA THR A 422 -2.08 -28.91 9.00
C THR A 422 -2.34 -27.46 9.42
N ARG A 423 -2.44 -27.21 10.72
CA ARG A 423 -2.57 -25.84 11.25
C ARG A 423 -1.36 -24.95 10.91
N ASN A 424 -0.17 -25.54 10.71
CA ASN A 424 1.04 -24.83 10.28
C ASN A 424 1.15 -24.68 8.76
N HIS A 425 0.56 -25.62 8.00
CA HIS A 425 0.49 -25.60 6.54
C HIS A 425 -0.99 -25.68 6.12
N PRO A 426 -1.73 -24.58 6.31
CA PRO A 426 -3.18 -24.54 6.12
C PRO A 426 -3.57 -24.72 4.65
N VAL A 427 -4.87 -24.93 4.37
CA VAL A 427 -5.40 -25.00 2.99
C VAL A 427 -4.98 -23.77 2.18
N VAL A 428 -5.07 -22.61 2.80
CA VAL A 428 -4.54 -21.34 2.32
C VAL A 428 -3.95 -20.56 3.50
N CYS A 429 -2.93 -19.77 3.22
CA CYS A 429 -2.39 -18.82 4.18
C CYS A 429 -3.48 -17.85 4.69
N GLY A 430 -3.49 -17.53 5.98
CA GLY A 430 -4.42 -16.56 6.56
C GLY A 430 -4.16 -15.16 6.03
N TYR A 431 -5.22 -14.47 5.58
CA TYR A 431 -5.13 -13.11 5.05
C TYR A 431 -5.28 -12.03 6.13
N PHE A 432 -5.71 -12.41 7.33
CA PHE A 432 -5.90 -11.49 8.44
C PHE A 432 -5.25 -12.02 9.71
N THR A 433 -4.76 -11.11 10.53
CA THR A 433 -4.35 -11.41 11.90
C THR A 433 -5.58 -11.75 12.74
N PHE A 434 -5.47 -12.79 13.57
CA PHE A 434 -6.49 -13.17 14.54
C PHE A 434 -5.80 -13.40 15.90
N PRO A 435 -5.83 -12.42 16.82
CA PRO A 435 -5.05 -12.47 18.06
C PRO A 435 -5.81 -13.11 19.24
N PHE A 436 -6.91 -13.81 18.98
CA PHE A 436 -7.74 -14.46 20.01
C PHE A 436 -7.50 -15.98 20.03
N GLU A 437 -8.11 -16.66 21.01
CA GLU A 437 -7.96 -18.12 21.12
C GLU A 437 -8.51 -18.85 19.89
N ASP A 438 -7.76 -19.82 19.38
CA ASP A 438 -8.13 -20.62 18.20
C ASP A 438 -9.22 -21.67 18.45
N ASN A 439 -9.71 -21.79 19.69
CA ASN A 439 -10.75 -22.75 20.09
C ASN A 439 -12.19 -22.23 19.92
N LEU A 440 -12.35 -20.97 19.47
CA LEU A 440 -13.65 -20.35 19.28
C LEU A 440 -14.40 -21.00 18.11
N THR A 441 -15.72 -21.15 18.25
CA THR A 441 -16.54 -21.56 17.11
C THR A 441 -16.65 -20.41 16.11
N PHE A 442 -16.88 -20.74 14.83
CA PHE A 442 -17.14 -19.74 13.80
C PHE A 442 -18.22 -18.71 14.21
N ASP A 443 -19.31 -19.14 14.84
CA ASP A 443 -20.37 -18.24 15.29
C ASP A 443 -19.93 -17.30 16.41
N GLN A 444 -19.06 -17.76 17.32
CA GLN A 444 -18.46 -16.90 18.35
C GLN A 444 -17.54 -15.85 17.71
N GLU A 445 -16.74 -16.23 16.70
CA GLU A 445 -15.91 -15.29 15.95
C GLU A 445 -16.74 -14.24 15.21
N MET A 446 -17.88 -14.62 14.64
CA MET A 446 -18.80 -13.65 13.99
C MET A 446 -19.33 -12.60 14.98
N GLN A 447 -19.45 -12.94 16.27
CA GLN A 447 -19.79 -11.94 17.30
C GLN A 447 -18.65 -10.96 17.57
N LEU A 448 -17.38 -11.42 17.53
CA LEU A 448 -16.21 -10.56 17.69
C LEU A 448 -16.12 -9.50 16.58
N MET A 449 -16.48 -9.86 15.34
CA MET A 449 -16.52 -8.91 14.22
C MET A 449 -17.49 -7.72 14.48
N SER A 450 -18.51 -7.92 15.32
CA SER A 450 -19.47 -6.88 15.67
C SER A 450 -19.02 -5.99 16.84
N GLN A 451 -17.93 -6.37 17.52
CA GLN A 451 -17.37 -5.65 18.67
C GLN A 451 -16.19 -4.79 18.22
N THR A 452 -16.36 -3.47 18.21
CA THR A 452 -15.36 -2.53 17.68
C THR A 452 -13.97 -2.68 18.32
N ASP A 453 -13.91 -2.94 19.64
CA ASP A 453 -12.66 -3.15 20.39
C ASP A 453 -11.95 -4.46 20.05
N LYS A 454 -12.63 -5.41 19.40
CA LYS A 454 -12.05 -6.66 18.90
C LYS A 454 -11.76 -6.58 17.41
N ALA A 455 -12.74 -6.08 16.65
CA ALA A 455 -12.71 -5.97 15.20
C ALA A 455 -11.57 -5.09 14.66
N CYS A 456 -11.10 -4.12 15.46
CA CYS A 456 -9.94 -3.31 15.10
C CYS A 456 -8.63 -4.12 15.04
N HIS A 457 -8.55 -5.27 15.70
CA HIS A 457 -7.34 -6.10 15.70
C HIS A 457 -7.30 -7.17 14.60
N PHE A 458 -8.33 -7.24 13.75
CA PHE A 458 -8.36 -8.10 12.57
C PHE A 458 -7.69 -7.40 11.39
N LEU A 459 -6.36 -7.44 11.39
CA LEU A 459 -5.52 -6.66 10.49
C LEU A 459 -5.22 -7.43 9.21
N ALA A 460 -5.45 -6.82 8.05
CA ALA A 460 -5.17 -7.42 6.75
C ALA A 460 -3.66 -7.57 6.52
N HIS A 461 -3.26 -8.73 6.02
CA HIS A 461 -1.89 -9.02 5.64
C HIS A 461 -1.56 -8.42 4.26
N ASN A 462 -0.28 -8.12 4.05
CA ASN A 462 0.23 -7.60 2.78
C ASN A 462 0.62 -8.74 1.84
N GLY A 463 0.98 -8.41 0.61
CA GLY A 463 1.39 -9.36 -0.41
C GLY A 463 1.52 -8.69 -1.76
N TRP A 464 1.38 -9.48 -2.82
CA TRP A 464 1.31 -8.99 -4.19
C TRP A 464 0.25 -9.75 -4.99
N VAL A 465 -0.24 -9.14 -6.06
CA VAL A 465 -1.27 -9.70 -6.92
C VAL A 465 -0.68 -9.93 -8.31
N MET A 466 -0.92 -11.10 -8.88
CA MET A 466 -0.36 -11.44 -10.19
C MET A 466 -1.02 -10.61 -11.29
N SER A 467 -0.20 -9.93 -12.09
CA SER A 467 -0.64 -9.10 -13.24
C SER A 467 -1.61 -7.96 -12.89
N ASP A 468 -1.57 -7.43 -11.66
CA ASP A 468 -2.35 -6.26 -11.25
C ASP A 468 -1.58 -4.95 -11.47
N ASP A 469 -2.29 -3.82 -11.43
CA ASP A 469 -1.67 -2.49 -11.39
C ASP A 469 -1.02 -2.24 -10.02
N PRO A 470 0.32 -2.16 -9.92
CA PRO A 470 1.00 -1.97 -8.64
C PRO A 470 0.71 -0.62 -7.98
N LEU A 471 0.25 0.39 -8.75
CA LEU A 471 -0.11 1.70 -8.21
C LEU A 471 -1.47 1.68 -7.51
N ARG A 472 -2.30 0.68 -7.79
CA ARG A 472 -3.59 0.50 -7.14
C ARG A 472 -3.39 -0.26 -5.83
N ASN A 473 -3.71 0.40 -4.72
CA ASN A 473 -3.70 -0.25 -3.43
C ASN A 473 -4.86 -1.26 -3.32
N PHE A 474 -4.53 -2.55 -3.41
CA PHE A 474 -5.50 -3.65 -3.37
C PHE A 474 -6.27 -3.81 -2.05
N ALA A 475 -5.89 -3.09 -0.99
CA ALA A 475 -6.62 -3.07 0.29
C ALA A 475 -7.66 -1.94 0.39
N GLU A 476 -7.64 -0.98 -0.53
CA GLU A 476 -8.61 0.13 -0.55
C GLU A 476 -10.00 -0.32 -1.07
N PRO A 477 -11.06 0.44 -0.75
CA PRO A 477 -12.40 0.19 -1.30
C PRO A 477 -12.40 0.11 -2.84
N GLY A 478 -13.24 -0.77 -3.39
CA GLY A 478 -13.33 -1.03 -4.83
C GLY A 478 -12.42 -2.15 -5.34
N SER A 479 -11.52 -2.66 -4.49
CA SER A 479 -10.77 -3.90 -4.74
C SER A 479 -11.50 -5.11 -4.15
N ASN A 480 -11.51 -6.21 -4.90
CA ASN A 480 -12.05 -7.51 -4.45
C ASN A 480 -10.96 -8.55 -4.17
N VAL A 481 -9.68 -8.15 -4.18
CA VAL A 481 -8.52 -9.05 -4.09
C VAL A 481 -8.57 -9.95 -2.84
N TYR A 482 -8.87 -9.38 -1.68
CA TYR A 482 -8.98 -10.15 -0.43
C TYR A 482 -10.17 -11.13 -0.45
N LEU A 483 -11.32 -10.71 -1.00
CA LEU A 483 -12.52 -11.54 -1.08
C LEU A 483 -12.31 -12.70 -2.06
N ARG A 484 -11.71 -12.43 -3.21
CA ARG A 484 -11.45 -13.39 -4.30
C ARG A 484 -10.18 -14.21 -4.11
N ARG A 485 -9.45 -14.02 -3.01
CA ARG A 485 -8.20 -14.76 -2.73
C ARG A 485 -7.13 -14.61 -3.81
N GLU A 486 -7.13 -13.47 -4.50
CA GLU A 486 -6.18 -13.17 -5.58
C GLU A 486 -4.79 -12.77 -5.04
N LEU A 487 -4.68 -12.53 -3.72
CA LEU A 487 -3.44 -12.09 -3.08
C LEU A 487 -2.48 -13.27 -2.86
N ILE A 488 -1.26 -13.15 -3.38
CA ILE A 488 -0.14 -13.94 -2.90
C ILE A 488 0.31 -13.34 -1.57
N CYS A 489 -0.33 -13.81 -0.50
CA CYS A 489 -0.28 -13.23 0.83
C CYS A 489 1.03 -13.57 1.56
N TRP A 490 1.62 -12.57 2.23
CA TRP A 490 2.68 -12.75 3.21
C TRP A 490 2.05 -12.85 4.60
N GLY A 491 1.70 -14.07 5.01
CA GLY A 491 0.97 -14.33 6.26
C GLY A 491 1.67 -13.89 7.55
N ASP A 492 2.93 -13.49 7.46
CA ASP A 492 3.72 -12.97 8.58
C ASP A 492 3.72 -11.43 8.65
N SER A 493 3.06 -10.74 7.72
CA SER A 493 3.25 -9.30 7.49
C SER A 493 1.90 -8.59 7.34
N VAL A 494 1.59 -7.68 8.27
CA VAL A 494 0.41 -6.79 8.23
C VAL A 494 0.66 -5.62 7.29
N LYS A 495 -0.31 -5.31 6.42
CA LYS A 495 -0.27 -4.15 5.53
C LYS A 495 -0.53 -2.86 6.30
N LEU A 496 0.33 -1.86 6.09
CA LEU A 496 0.25 -0.58 6.78
C LEU A 496 -0.67 0.41 6.04
N ARG A 497 -1.52 1.11 6.79
CA ARG A 497 -2.55 2.04 6.29
C ARG A 497 -2.20 3.48 6.65
N TYR A 498 -1.46 4.16 5.77
CA TYR A 498 -1.06 5.56 5.96
C TYR A 498 -2.23 6.55 5.80
N GLY A 499 -3.21 6.25 4.95
CA GLY A 499 -4.19 7.23 4.48
C GLY A 499 -3.60 8.21 3.46
N GLU A 500 -4.29 9.32 3.22
CA GLU A 500 -3.91 10.36 2.26
C GLU A 500 -2.91 11.36 2.86
N LYS A 501 -2.96 11.53 4.19
CA LYS A 501 -2.14 12.53 4.90
C LYS A 501 -1.75 12.05 6.31
N PRO A 502 -0.74 12.67 6.94
CA PRO A 502 -0.34 12.33 8.31
C PRO A 502 -1.46 12.30 9.35
N ALA A 503 -2.48 13.14 9.19
CA ALA A 503 -3.62 13.19 10.11
C ALA A 503 -4.51 11.93 10.08
N ASP A 504 -4.45 11.11 9.03
CA ASP A 504 -5.30 9.93 8.89
C ASP A 504 -4.78 8.72 9.68
N CYS A 505 -3.48 8.70 10.00
CA CYS A 505 -2.85 7.73 10.90
C CYS A 505 -1.59 8.30 11.60
N PRO A 506 -1.72 9.27 12.52
CA PRO A 506 -0.59 10.05 13.04
C PRO A 506 0.55 9.22 13.64
N TYR A 507 0.23 8.14 14.34
CA TYR A 507 1.22 7.26 14.95
C TYR A 507 2.09 6.59 13.88
N LEU A 508 1.48 5.98 12.86
CA LEU A 508 2.20 5.30 11.79
C LEU A 508 3.17 6.23 11.06
N TRP A 509 2.71 7.43 10.72
CA TRP A 509 3.54 8.44 10.06
C TRP A 509 4.73 8.86 10.94
N ALA A 510 4.50 9.10 12.23
CA ALA A 510 5.56 9.44 13.17
C ALA A 510 6.56 8.30 13.38
N HIS A 511 6.07 7.06 13.48
CA HIS A 511 6.88 5.85 13.64
C HIS A 511 7.77 5.61 12.43
N MET A 512 7.23 5.71 11.22
CA MET A 512 7.96 5.50 9.97
C MET A 512 8.91 6.65 9.64
N LYS A 513 8.56 7.87 10.03
CA LYS A 513 9.51 8.99 10.03
C LYS A 513 10.69 8.70 10.95
N LYS A 514 10.43 8.26 12.19
CA LYS A 514 11.50 7.99 13.14
C LYS A 514 12.41 6.84 12.69
N TYR A 515 11.81 5.80 12.12
CA TYR A 515 12.53 4.71 11.47
C TYR A 515 13.47 5.24 10.38
N THR A 516 12.95 6.08 9.48
CA THR A 516 13.74 6.66 8.39
C THR A 516 14.86 7.57 8.89
N GLU A 517 14.60 8.38 9.93
CA GLU A 517 15.61 9.22 10.58
C GLU A 517 16.77 8.39 11.17
N ILE A 518 16.46 7.28 11.87
CA ILE A 518 17.48 6.38 12.43
C ILE A 518 18.33 5.80 11.31
N THR A 519 17.70 5.33 10.22
CA THR A 519 18.41 4.80 9.07
C THR A 519 19.29 5.87 8.40
N ALA A 520 18.76 7.05 8.12
CA ALA A 520 19.49 8.14 7.48
C ALA A 520 20.63 8.69 8.35
N GLN A 521 20.55 8.55 9.68
CA GLN A 521 21.62 8.94 10.60
C GLN A 521 22.87 8.04 10.46
N HIS A 522 22.70 6.76 10.13
CA HIS A 522 23.78 5.77 10.16
C HIS A 522 24.24 5.28 8.79
N PHE A 523 23.39 5.38 7.76
CA PHE A 523 23.67 4.88 6.42
C PHE A 523 23.70 6.02 5.40
N ALA A 524 24.48 5.86 4.33
CA ALA A 524 24.62 6.90 3.30
C ALA A 524 23.46 6.93 2.29
N GLY A 525 22.55 5.97 2.38
CA GLY A 525 21.43 5.82 1.47
C GLY A 525 20.57 4.62 1.85
N VAL A 526 19.46 4.47 1.13
CA VAL A 526 18.48 3.41 1.35
C VAL A 526 18.15 2.68 0.06
N ARG A 527 17.84 1.39 0.18
CA ARG A 527 17.11 0.65 -0.84
C ARG A 527 15.65 0.59 -0.38
N LEU A 528 14.71 1.09 -1.20
CA LEU A 528 13.30 1.08 -0.86
C LEU A 528 12.66 -0.23 -1.36
N ASP A 529 12.25 -1.08 -0.42
CA ASP A 529 11.58 -2.33 -0.75
C ASP A 529 10.22 -2.08 -1.40
N ASN A 530 9.94 -2.78 -2.51
CA ASN A 530 8.69 -2.71 -3.26
C ASN A 530 8.18 -1.27 -3.51
N CYS A 531 9.08 -0.36 -3.88
CA CYS A 531 8.80 1.07 -4.08
C CYS A 531 7.57 1.34 -4.96
N HIS A 532 7.34 0.54 -6.00
CA HIS A 532 6.19 0.69 -6.91
C HIS A 532 4.83 0.49 -6.23
N SER A 533 4.79 -0.24 -5.10
CA SER A 533 3.59 -0.46 -4.29
C SER A 533 3.48 0.50 -3.11
N THR A 534 4.48 1.36 -2.90
CA THR A 534 4.48 2.40 -1.87
C THR A 534 3.79 3.64 -2.43
N PRO A 535 2.73 4.18 -1.79
CA PRO A 535 2.08 5.39 -2.28
C PRO A 535 3.07 6.56 -2.39
N LEU A 536 2.99 7.32 -3.49
CA LEU A 536 3.95 8.39 -3.79
C LEU A 536 4.04 9.41 -2.66
N HIS A 537 2.92 9.85 -2.10
CA HIS A 537 2.91 10.84 -1.01
C HIS A 537 3.55 10.32 0.27
N VAL A 538 3.50 9.00 0.52
CA VAL A 538 4.20 8.36 1.64
C VAL A 538 5.69 8.41 1.39
N ALA A 539 6.16 7.90 0.25
CA ALA A 539 7.58 7.88 -0.10
C ALA A 539 8.19 9.29 -0.14
N GLU A 540 7.47 10.26 -0.72
CA GLU A 540 7.91 11.64 -0.76
C GLU A 540 8.06 12.23 0.65
N SER A 541 7.09 12.05 1.52
CA SER A 541 7.14 12.65 2.85
C SER A 541 8.07 11.94 3.82
N THR A 542 8.37 10.65 3.65
CA THR A 542 9.29 9.93 4.53
C THR A 542 10.75 10.08 4.12
N LEU A 543 11.04 10.28 2.82
CA LEU A 543 12.40 10.41 2.29
C LEU A 543 12.94 11.85 2.24
N ILE A 544 12.10 12.85 2.56
CA ILE A 544 12.48 14.26 2.77
C ILE A 544 12.85 14.48 4.23
#